data_AF-A0A7X2YKG7-F1
#
_entry.id   AF-A0A7X2YKG7-F1
#
_cell.length_a   1.000
_cell.length_b   1.000
_cell.length_c   1.000
_cell.angle_alpha   90.00
_cell.angle_beta   90.00
_cell.angle_gamma   90.00
#
_symmetry.space_group_name_H-M   'P 1'
#
loop_
_entity.id
_entity.type
_entity.pdbx_description
1 polymer ?
#
loop_
_entity_poly.entity_id
_entity_poly.type
_entity_poly.pdbx_seq_one_letter_code
_entity_poly.pdbx_strand_id
1 'polypeptide(L)'
;MWRGTDRTRSQMILTEYRYDPKAKDSKSVYLVRHNSRIHQTVLEQHLTIERDSFGRFIPTIELKDFPEGLSDRESMLKLADWLHRLGVAIEDNWSQP
;
A
#
# COMPACT_ATOMS: atom_id res chain seq x y z
N MET A 1 16.07 -1.50 -1.85
CA MET A 1 16.78 -0.27 -1.39
C MET A 1 15.81 0.88 -1.56
N TRP A 2 15.39 1.53 -0.47
CA TRP A 2 14.49 2.69 -0.53
C TRP A 2 15.17 3.80 -1.34
N ARG A 3 14.63 4.14 -2.52
CA ARG A 3 15.17 5.23 -3.35
C ARG A 3 14.50 6.53 -2.93
N GLY A 4 15.28 7.47 -2.39
CA GLY A 4 14.84 8.82 -2.08
C GLY A 4 15.25 9.29 -0.69
N THR A 5 15.89 10.46 -0.62
CA THR A 5 16.19 11.22 0.61
C THR A 5 14.99 12.01 1.12
N ASP A 6 13.83 11.89 0.47
CA ASP A 6 12.64 12.67 0.78
C ASP A 6 11.85 12.00 1.92
N ARG A 7 12.16 12.44 3.14
CA ARG A 7 11.54 11.98 4.41
C ARG A 7 10.11 12.48 4.59
N THR A 8 9.56 13.21 3.62
CA THR A 8 8.25 13.88 3.70
C THR A 8 7.13 13.23 2.89
N ARG A 9 7.41 12.18 2.11
CA ARG A 9 6.40 11.51 1.25
C ARG A 9 6.22 10.01 1.57
N SER A 10 5.03 9.52 1.23
CA SER A 10 4.71 8.09 1.14
C SER A 10 5.65 7.41 0.16
N GLN A 11 6.14 6.22 0.49
CA GLN A 11 7.04 5.44 -0.36
C GLN A 11 6.42 4.08 -0.64
N MET A 12 6.56 3.60 -1.86
CA MET A 12 6.08 2.28 -2.28
C MET A 12 7.26 1.48 -2.82
N ILE A 13 7.41 0.24 -2.37
CA ILE A 13 8.44 -0.68 -2.88
C ILE A 13 7.81 -2.02 -3.24
N LEU A 14 8.22 -2.59 -4.37
CA LEU A 14 7.91 -3.98 -4.71
C LEU A 14 8.79 -4.90 -3.87
N THR A 15 8.19 -5.75 -3.04
CA THR A 15 8.88 -6.69 -2.17
C THR A 15 8.90 -8.11 -2.73
N GLU A 16 7.86 -8.49 -3.47
CA GLU A 16 7.73 -9.80 -4.08
C GLU A 16 7.06 -9.70 -5.46
N TYR A 17 7.57 -10.45 -6.42
CA TYR A 17 6.92 -10.66 -7.71
C TYR A 17 6.99 -12.14 -8.09
N ARG A 18 5.83 -12.71 -8.44
CA ARG A 18 5.69 -14.08 -8.93
C ARG A 18 4.86 -14.07 -10.21
N TYR A 19 5.30 -14.84 -11.19
CA TYR A 19 4.55 -15.08 -12.41
C TYR A 19 4.59 -16.56 -12.76
N ASP A 20 3.43 -17.21 -12.90
CA ASP A 20 3.32 -18.57 -13.40
C ASP A 20 2.84 -18.56 -14.86
N PRO A 21 3.71 -18.90 -15.83
CA PRO A 21 3.32 -18.92 -17.24
C PRO A 21 2.35 -20.07 -17.59
N LYS A 22 2.32 -21.14 -16.81
CA LYS A 22 1.41 -22.29 -17.02
C LYS A 22 0.02 -21.96 -16.51
N ALA A 23 -0.07 -21.43 -15.29
CA ALA A 23 -1.33 -20.99 -14.71
C ALA A 23 -1.81 -19.65 -15.28
N LYS A 24 -0.93 -18.90 -15.97
CA LYS A 24 -1.16 -17.51 -16.42
C LYS A 24 -1.56 -16.59 -15.26
N ASP A 25 -1.02 -16.86 -14.07
CA ASP A 25 -1.26 -16.06 -12.88
C ASP A 25 -0.05 -15.16 -12.57
N SER A 26 -0.30 -14.06 -11.88
CA SER A 26 0.77 -13.21 -11.37
C SER A 26 0.42 -12.68 -9.99
N LYS A 27 1.42 -12.49 -9.15
CA LYS A 27 1.30 -11.86 -7.85
C LYS A 27 2.39 -10.82 -7.69
N SER A 28 2.01 -9.61 -7.31
CA SER A 28 2.92 -8.54 -6.93
C SER A 28 2.59 -8.12 -5.50
N VAL A 29 3.58 -8.11 -4.62
CA VAL A 29 3.43 -7.62 -3.24
C VAL A 29 4.25 -6.35 -3.10
N TYR A 30 3.60 -5.32 -2.59
CA TYR A 30 4.19 -4.02 -2.33
C TYR A 30 4.11 -3.70 -0.85
N LEU A 31 5.18 -3.11 -0.32
CA LEU A 31 5.19 -2.46 0.97
C LEU A 31 5.06 -0.95 0.74
N VAL A 32 4.02 -0.35 1.30
CA VAL A 32 3.79 1.08 1.28
C VAL A 32 4.07 1.62 2.68
N ARG A 33 4.94 2.62 2.76
CA ARG A 33 5.34 3.25 4.00
C ARG A 33 4.99 4.72 3.98
N HIS A 34 4.23 5.17 4.96
CA HIS A 34 3.88 6.57 5.17
C HIS A 34 4.60 7.09 6.40
N ASN A 35 5.51 8.06 6.22
CA ASN A 35 6.17 8.73 7.34
C ASN A 35 5.38 10.00 7.69
N SER A 36 4.82 10.08 8.90
CA SER A 36 4.23 11.32 9.40
C SER A 36 5.25 12.09 10.23
N ARG A 37 5.71 13.24 9.71
CA ARG A 37 6.64 14.10 10.45
C ARG A 37 5.98 14.82 11.63
N ILE A 38 4.68 15.11 11.52
CA ILE A 38 3.88 15.79 12.55
C ILE A 38 3.65 14.88 13.76
N HIS A 39 3.34 13.61 13.50
CA HIS A 39 3.05 12.64 14.57
C HIS A 39 4.23 11.75 14.91
N GLN A 40 5.37 11.88 14.22
CA GLN A 40 6.54 11.00 14.33
C GLN A 40 6.21 9.49 14.22
N THR A 41 5.13 9.17 13.50
CA THR A 41 4.68 7.79 13.29
C THR A 41 5.01 7.30 11.88
N VAL A 42 5.22 5.99 11.78
CA VAL A 42 5.38 5.29 10.51
C VAL A 42 4.20 4.35 10.37
N LEU A 43 3.47 4.47 9.28
CA LEU A 43 2.41 3.53 8.89
C LEU A 43 2.95 2.64 7.77
N GLU A 44 2.86 1.33 7.95
CA GLU A 44 3.22 0.33 6.94
C GLU A 44 1.98 -0.44 6.50
N GLN A 45 1.77 -0.51 5.18
CA GLN A 45 0.63 -1.17 4.56
C GLN A 45 1.13 -2.14 3.51
N HIS A 46 0.57 -3.35 3.48
CA HIS A 46 0.90 -4.34 2.44
C HIS A 46 -0.18 -4.31 1.38
N LEU A 47 0.23 -4.07 0.13
CA LEU A 47 -0.65 -4.12 -1.04
C LEU A 47 -0.26 -5.33 -1.88
N THR A 48 -1.18 -6.27 -2.04
CA THR A 48 -1.02 -7.41 -2.95
C THR A 48 -1.90 -7.22 -4.16
N ILE A 49 -1.33 -7.32 -5.36
CA ILE A 49 -2.05 -7.34 -6.62
C ILE A 49 -1.89 -8.74 -7.21
N GLU A 50 -2.95 -9.53 -7.16
CA GLU A 50 -3.03 -10.81 -7.84
C GLU A 50 -3.76 -10.65 -9.17
N ARG A 51 -3.31 -11.39 -10.18
CA ARG A 51 -3.98 -11.53 -11.46
C ARG A 51 -4.21 -13.00 -11.70
N ASP A 52 -5.46 -13.38 -11.91
CA ASP A 52 -5.79 -14.77 -12.21
C ASP A 52 -5.63 -15.11 -13.70
N SER A 53 -5.81 -16.39 -14.01
CA SER A 53 -5.71 -16.93 -15.37
C SER A 53 -6.71 -16.33 -16.37
N PHE A 54 -7.79 -15.73 -15.88
CA PHE A 54 -8.83 -15.06 -16.67
C PHE A 54 -8.54 -13.57 -16.85
N GLY A 55 -7.45 -13.07 -16.26
CA GLY A 55 -7.06 -11.67 -16.31
C GLY A 55 -7.78 -10.78 -15.30
N ARG A 56 -8.50 -11.34 -14.32
CA ARG A 56 -9.13 -10.57 -13.24
C ARG A 56 -8.07 -10.15 -12.24
N PHE A 57 -8.12 -8.90 -11.81
CA PHE A 57 -7.29 -8.39 -10.73
C PHE A 57 -7.99 -8.57 -9.39
N ILE A 58 -7.25 -9.08 -8.41
CA ILE A 58 -7.70 -9.30 -7.03
C ILE A 58 -6.77 -8.49 -6.13
N PRO A 59 -7.02 -7.18 -5.93
CA PRO A 59 -6.24 -6.37 -5.03
C PRO A 59 -6.60 -6.68 -3.57
N THR A 60 -5.58 -6.83 -2.72
CA THR A 60 -5.73 -7.02 -1.28
C THR A 60 -4.88 -5.99 -0.54
N ILE A 61 -5.49 -5.28 0.41
CA ILE A 61 -4.80 -4.32 1.28
C ILE A 61 -4.82 -4.87 2.70
N GLU A 62 -3.65 -5.05 3.29
CA GLU A 62 -3.50 -5.41 4.70
C GLU A 62 -3.08 -4.18 5.50
N LEU A 63 -3.92 -3.79 6.46
CA LEU A 63 -3.69 -2.67 7.38
C LEU A 63 -3.34 -3.24 8.75
N LYS A 64 -2.05 -3.30 9.07
CA LYS A 64 -1.58 -3.71 10.40
C LYS A 64 -1.54 -2.49 11.33
N ASP A 65 -1.59 -2.75 12.63
CA ASP A 65 -1.45 -1.73 13.68
C ASP A 65 -2.48 -0.58 13.56
N PHE A 66 -3.71 -0.92 13.16
CA PHE A 66 -4.80 0.06 13.12
C PHE A 66 -5.09 0.59 14.53
N PRO A 67 -5.34 1.91 14.72
CA PRO A 67 -5.47 2.47 16.06
C PRO A 67 -6.64 1.87 16.84
N GLU A 68 -6.36 1.48 18.08
CA GLU A 68 -7.35 0.98 19.02
C GLU A 68 -8.02 2.11 19.81
N GLY A 69 -9.16 1.81 20.46
CA GLY A 69 -9.84 2.75 21.37
C GLY A 69 -10.61 3.89 20.67
N LEU A 70 -10.78 3.82 19.36
CA LEU A 70 -11.57 4.75 18.57
C LEU A 70 -13.06 4.36 18.58
N SER A 71 -13.95 5.35 18.51
CA SER A 71 -15.35 5.10 18.17
C SER A 71 -15.51 4.60 16.74
N ASP A 72 -16.66 4.01 16.39
CA ASP A 72 -16.96 3.58 15.02
C ASP A 72 -16.76 4.71 14.01
N ARG A 73 -17.22 5.93 14.36
CA ARG A 73 -17.06 7.11 13.50
C ARG A 73 -15.59 7.46 13.30
N GLU A 74 -14.81 7.52 14.37
CA GLU A 74 -13.38 7.84 14.29
C GLU A 74 -12.60 6.77 13.54
N SER A 75 -12.94 5.50 13.74
CA SER A 75 -12.36 4.36 13.01
C SER A 75 -12.60 4.48 11.51
N MET A 76 -13.84 4.76 11.09
CA MET A 76 -14.16 4.94 9.67
C MET A 76 -13.46 6.13 9.05
N LEU A 77 -13.37 7.26 9.77
CA LEU A 77 -12.63 8.44 9.29
C LEU A 77 -11.13 8.17 9.18
N LYS A 78 -10.56 7.43 10.14
CA LYS A 78 -9.15 7.03 10.13
C LYS A 78 -8.84 6.09 8.98
N LEU A 79 -9.71 5.13 8.71
CA LEU A 79 -9.62 4.24 7.56
C LEU A 79 -9.66 5.04 6.24
N ALA A 80 -10.59 5.99 6.11
CA ALA A 80 -10.68 6.85 4.92
C ALA A 80 -9.40 7.66 4.69
N ASP A 81 -8.83 8.26 5.74
CA ASP A 81 -7.53 8.97 5.69
C ASP A 81 -6.39 8.04 5.22
N TRP A 82 -6.33 6.81 5.74
CA TRP A 82 -5.31 5.84 5.34
C TRP A 82 -5.45 5.40 3.89
N LEU A 83 -6.67 5.12 3.43
CA LEU A 83 -6.94 4.76 2.04
C LEU A 83 -6.64 5.92 1.07
N HIS A 84 -6.94 7.16 1.47
CA HIS A 84 -6.60 8.33 0.66
C HIS A 84 -5.08 8.48 0.49
N ARG A 85 -4.32 8.34 1.59
CA ARG A 85 -2.84 8.38 1.55
C ARG A 85 -2.26 7.27 0.70
N LEU A 86 -2.84 6.07 0.75
CA LEU A 86 -2.46 4.94 -0.09
C LEU A 86 -2.69 5.27 -1.56
N GLY A 87 -3.85 5.83 -1.93
CA GLY A 87 -4.16 6.24 -3.30
C GLY A 87 -3.12 7.23 -3.85
N VAL A 88 -2.83 8.29 -3.11
CA VAL A 88 -1.81 9.28 -3.47
C VAL A 88 -0.44 8.62 -3.65
N ALA A 89 -0.06 7.67 -2.79
CA ALA A 89 1.23 6.98 -2.89
C ALA A 89 1.34 6.11 -4.15
N ILE A 90 0.26 5.44 -4.53
CA ILE A 90 0.20 4.63 -5.77
C ILE A 90 0.32 5.56 -6.98
N GLU A 91 -0.47 6.64 -7.03
CA GLU A 91 -0.42 7.62 -8.11
C GLU A 91 0.98 8.23 -8.27
N ASP A 92 1.60 8.68 -7.17
CA ASP A 92 2.95 9.23 -7.17
C ASP A 92 4.01 8.22 -7.69
N ASN A 93 3.86 6.94 -7.35
CA ASN A 93 4.81 5.90 -7.78
C ASN A 93 4.69 5.57 -9.27
N TRP A 94 3.46 5.55 -9.81
CA TRP A 94 3.20 5.15 -11.20
C TRP A 94 3.10 6.31 -12.19
N SER A 95 3.04 7.55 -11.69
CA SER A 95 3.07 8.77 -12.53
C SER A 95 4.50 9.26 -12.83
N GLN A 96 5.51 8.64 -12.23
CA GLN A 96 6.92 8.91 -12.55
C GLN A 96 7.31 8.15 -13.83
N PRO A 97 7.88 8.83 -14.85
CA PRO A 97 8.25 8.24 -16.13
C PRO A 97 9.41 7.23 -16.05
#